data_AF-A0A2I1HFG1-F1
#
_entry.id   AF-A0A2I1HFG1-F1
#
_cell.length_a   1.000
_cell.length_b   1.000
_cell.length_c   1.000
_cell.angle_alpha   90.00
_cell.angle_beta   90.00
_cell.angle_gamma   90.00
#
_symmetry.space_group_name_H-M   'P 1'
#
loop_
_entity.id
_entity.type
_entity.pdbx_description
1 polymer ?
#
loop_
_entity_poly.entity_id
_entity_poly.type
_entity_poly.pdbx_seq_one_letter_code
_entity_poly.pdbx_strand_id
1 'polypeptide(L)'
;MASEDPTFEKISANAINNINNNRQNSAIARYVSGMRSNYFSEVHQKNFGIDAAFCIFEGSNRTLNPNRFTIPQEYFEKENLPGNTRLNGFYTYKEFNNVDEIDVFKVGRTTGLTLGKLLPNYTAISIDLTKESIEANQDEVPVPPHNNNDYEKMFIGYMKSPLIQEINKIRQKCYPAVWFDRQLAFKFKHGDFEPGDSGASVVDKEGKALGILHAAWMTEDLRYAIASPYFAVFEALNVVEY
;
A
#
# COMPACT_ATOMS: atom_id res chain seq x y z
N MET A 1 -30.19 31.60 14.52
CA MET A 1 -30.27 32.29 13.23
C MET A 1 -28.98 33.06 13.03
N ALA A 2 -27.98 32.44 12.41
CA ALA A 2 -26.70 33.06 12.04
C ALA A 2 -26.27 32.64 10.62
N SER A 3 -27.14 31.92 9.89
CA SER A 3 -26.87 31.31 8.59
C SER A 3 -27.58 32.00 7.43
N GLU A 4 -28.17 33.18 7.66
CA GLU A 4 -28.85 33.97 6.62
C GLU A 4 -28.20 35.37 6.46
N ASP A 5 -27.02 35.58 7.03
CA ASP A 5 -26.25 36.80 6.81
C ASP A 5 -25.44 36.63 5.50
N PRO A 6 -25.76 37.38 4.42
CA PRO A 6 -25.05 37.28 3.14
C PRO A 6 -23.55 37.63 3.25
N THR A 7 -23.15 38.30 4.33
CA THR A 7 -21.76 38.58 4.66
C THR A 7 -21.00 37.30 5.04
N PHE A 8 -21.65 36.38 5.76
CA PHE A 8 -21.06 35.10 6.17
C PHE A 8 -20.88 34.15 4.99
N GLU A 9 -21.85 34.07 4.08
CA GLU A 9 -21.73 33.29 2.84
C GLU A 9 -20.55 33.77 1.98
N LYS A 10 -20.39 35.08 1.84
CA LYS A 10 -19.30 35.68 1.07
C LYS A 10 -17.93 35.43 1.70
N ILE A 11 -17.82 35.46 3.02
CA ILE A 11 -16.59 35.14 3.75
C ILE A 11 -16.25 33.65 3.59
N SER A 12 -17.24 32.77 3.71
CA SER A 12 -17.06 31.32 3.54
C SER A 12 -16.61 30.96 2.12
N ALA A 13 -17.26 31.53 1.10
CA ALA A 13 -16.89 31.33 -0.31
C ALA A 13 -15.46 31.82 -0.61
N ASN A 14 -15.08 32.99 -0.08
CA ASN A 14 -13.72 33.51 -0.23
C ASN A 14 -12.68 32.65 0.51
N ALA A 15 -13.01 32.14 1.70
CA ALA A 15 -12.13 31.23 2.44
C ALA A 15 -11.92 29.92 1.67
N ILE A 16 -12.98 29.32 1.11
CA ILE A 16 -12.91 28.12 0.29
C ILE A 16 -12.07 28.36 -0.97
N ASN A 17 -12.27 29.49 -1.66
CA ASN A 17 -11.48 29.85 -2.84
C ASN A 17 -10.00 30.06 -2.49
N ASN A 18 -9.69 30.74 -1.38
CA ASN A 18 -8.31 30.90 -0.92
C ASN A 18 -7.67 29.56 -0.51
N ILE A 19 -8.42 28.67 0.14
CA ILE A 19 -7.96 27.30 0.46
C ILE A 19 -7.68 26.51 -0.82
N ASN A 20 -8.56 26.58 -1.81
CA ASN A 20 -8.41 25.90 -3.09
C ASN A 20 -7.23 26.45 -3.91
N ASN A 21 -7.05 27.77 -3.96
CA ASN A 21 -5.90 28.42 -4.60
C ASN A 21 -4.59 28.06 -3.89
N ASN A 22 -4.57 28.05 -2.56
CA ASN A 22 -3.40 27.60 -1.80
C ASN A 22 -3.11 26.10 -2.01
N ARG A 23 -4.14 25.26 -2.15
CA ARG A 23 -3.99 23.84 -2.49
C ARG A 23 -3.42 23.65 -3.91
N GLN A 24 -3.88 24.42 -4.89
CA GLN A 24 -3.30 24.41 -6.24
C GLN A 24 -1.83 24.87 -6.23
N ASN A 25 -1.48 25.92 -5.48
CA ASN A 25 -0.11 26.42 -5.37
C ASN A 25 0.83 25.53 -4.54
N SER A 26 0.30 24.56 -3.77
CA SER A 26 1.08 23.60 -2.98
C SER A 26 1.06 22.18 -3.54
N ALA A 27 0.30 21.92 -4.61
CA ALA A 27 0.24 20.62 -5.26
C ALA A 27 1.58 20.34 -5.96
N ILE A 28 2.33 19.39 -5.43
CA ILE A 28 3.58 18.90 -6.02
C ILE A 28 3.35 17.87 -7.12
N ALA A 29 2.16 17.28 -7.18
CA ALA A 29 1.78 16.28 -8.14
C ALA A 29 0.27 16.33 -8.41
N ARG A 30 -0.12 15.94 -9.63
CA ARG A 30 -1.49 15.76 -10.06
C ARG A 30 -1.87 14.28 -10.05
N TYR A 31 -2.96 13.96 -9.38
CA TYR A 31 -3.56 12.63 -9.42
C TYR A 31 -4.00 12.26 -10.84
N VAL A 32 -3.75 11.01 -11.25
CA VAL A 32 -4.16 10.47 -12.56
C VAL A 32 -5.18 9.36 -12.37
N SER A 33 -4.80 8.31 -11.64
CA SER A 33 -5.61 7.11 -11.43
C SER A 33 -5.24 6.44 -10.12
N GLY A 34 -6.12 5.58 -9.63
CA GLY A 34 -5.90 4.82 -8.41
C GLY A 34 -6.88 3.68 -8.33
N MET A 35 -6.48 2.64 -7.61
CA MET A 35 -7.26 1.43 -7.46
C MET A 35 -7.15 0.95 -6.02
N ARG A 36 -8.30 0.55 -5.48
CA ARG A 36 -8.45 -0.17 -4.21
C ARG A 36 -9.37 -1.37 -4.41
N SER A 37 -8.88 -2.36 -5.14
CA SER A 37 -9.62 -3.57 -5.52
C SER A 37 -8.65 -4.64 -6.03
N ASN A 38 -9.16 -5.85 -6.23
CA ASN A 38 -8.47 -6.83 -7.03
C ASN A 38 -8.48 -6.40 -8.51
N TYR A 39 -7.34 -6.56 -9.15
CA TYR A 39 -7.13 -6.42 -10.58
C TYR A 39 -6.88 -7.79 -11.20
N PHE A 40 -7.63 -8.14 -12.24
CA PHE A 40 -7.36 -9.33 -13.03
C PHE A 40 -6.33 -9.00 -14.10
N SER A 41 -5.13 -9.57 -13.98
CA SER A 41 -4.09 -9.50 -15.01
C SER A 41 -4.40 -10.47 -16.14
N GLU A 42 -4.61 -9.94 -17.34
CA GLU A 42 -4.77 -10.76 -18.54
C GLU A 42 -3.47 -11.47 -18.92
N VAL A 43 -2.31 -10.86 -18.63
CA VAL A 43 -1.00 -11.45 -18.93
C VAL A 43 -0.71 -12.66 -18.03
N HIS A 44 -1.08 -12.57 -16.75
CA HIS A 44 -0.79 -13.61 -15.76
C HIS A 44 -1.98 -14.54 -15.46
N GLN A 45 -3.16 -14.22 -15.99
CA GLN A 45 -4.42 -14.95 -15.78
C GLN A 45 -4.75 -15.13 -14.29
N LYS A 46 -4.53 -14.07 -13.50
CA LYS A 46 -4.58 -14.08 -12.03
C LYS A 46 -5.06 -12.74 -11.50
N ASN A 47 -5.75 -12.79 -10.36
CA ASN A 47 -6.07 -11.59 -9.57
C ASN A 47 -4.88 -11.15 -8.70
N PHE A 48 -4.73 -9.84 -8.56
CA PHE A 48 -3.80 -9.19 -7.65
C PHE A 48 -4.53 -8.08 -6.88
N GLY A 49 -4.37 -8.04 -5.56
CA GLY A 49 -4.89 -7.00 -4.70
C GLY A 49 -4.07 -5.72 -4.86
N ILE A 50 -4.74 -4.64 -5.25
CA ILE A 50 -4.13 -3.33 -5.49
C ILE A 50 -4.71 -2.32 -4.51
N ASP A 51 -3.85 -1.63 -3.76
CA ASP A 51 -4.16 -0.39 -3.04
C ASP A 51 -3.05 0.65 -3.32
N ALA A 52 -3.21 1.34 -4.44
CA ALA A 52 -2.23 2.29 -4.94
C ALA A 52 -2.88 3.41 -5.75
N ALA A 53 -2.19 4.55 -5.82
CA ALA A 53 -2.54 5.66 -6.68
C ALA A 53 -1.32 6.11 -7.48
N PHE A 54 -1.56 6.51 -8.72
CA PHE A 54 -0.58 7.08 -9.63
C PHE A 54 -0.80 8.58 -9.77
N CYS A 55 0.29 9.33 -9.64
CA CYS A 55 0.31 10.78 -9.76
C CYS A 55 1.46 11.21 -10.67
N ILE A 56 1.25 12.27 -11.45
CA ILE A 56 2.30 12.93 -12.24
C ILE A 56 2.85 14.09 -11.44
N PHE A 57 4.16 14.13 -11.26
CA PHE A 57 4.82 15.25 -10.60
C PHE A 57 4.81 16.50 -11.50
N GLU A 58 4.39 17.65 -10.96
CA GLU A 58 4.23 18.91 -11.71
C GLU A 58 5.02 20.08 -11.09
N GLY A 59 5.90 19.79 -10.13
CA GLY A 59 6.68 20.82 -9.44
C GLY A 59 7.77 21.43 -10.32
N SER A 60 7.54 22.62 -10.87
CA SER A 60 8.55 23.39 -11.63
C SER A 60 9.78 23.78 -10.80
N ASN A 61 9.61 23.92 -9.49
CA ASN A 61 10.63 24.43 -8.56
C ASN A 61 11.49 23.34 -7.93
N ARG A 62 11.28 22.06 -8.28
CA ARG A 62 12.03 20.94 -7.73
C ARG A 62 12.35 19.93 -8.82
N THR A 63 13.62 19.58 -8.96
CA THR A 63 14.04 18.51 -9.86
C THR A 63 13.94 17.18 -9.13
N LEU A 64 13.20 16.22 -9.70
CA LEU A 64 13.21 14.84 -9.20
C LEU A 64 14.49 14.13 -9.65
N ASN A 65 15.10 13.40 -8.73
CA ASN A 65 16.14 12.43 -9.05
C ASN A 65 15.58 11.03 -8.82
N PRO A 66 14.90 10.43 -9.81
CA PRO A 66 14.02 9.28 -9.61
C PRO A 66 14.76 8.05 -9.06
N ASN A 67 16.07 7.95 -9.34
CA ASN A 67 16.85 6.77 -8.97
C ASN A 67 17.64 6.97 -7.67
N ARG A 68 17.52 8.12 -7.01
CA ARG A 68 18.23 8.41 -5.76
C ARG A 68 17.25 8.55 -4.60
N PHE A 69 17.54 7.83 -3.53
CA PHE A 69 16.86 8.04 -2.26
C PHE A 69 17.29 9.40 -1.67
N THR A 70 16.34 10.09 -1.03
CA THR A 70 16.61 11.33 -0.27
C THR A 70 17.39 11.04 1.02
N ILE A 71 17.57 9.77 1.37
CA ILE A 71 18.31 9.33 2.55
C ILE A 71 19.81 9.44 2.30
N PRO A 72 20.59 10.07 3.21
CA PRO A 72 22.04 10.16 3.06
C PRO A 72 22.72 8.77 3.08
N GLN A 73 23.78 8.63 2.28
CA GLN A 73 24.52 7.38 2.10
C GLN A 73 25.01 6.76 3.43
N GLU A 74 25.41 7.59 4.40
CA GLU A 74 25.83 7.15 5.73
C GLU A 74 24.78 6.30 6.48
N TYR A 75 23.48 6.48 6.19
CA TYR A 75 22.43 5.66 6.79
C TYR A 75 22.35 4.28 6.16
N PHE A 76 22.61 4.16 4.85
CA PHE A 76 22.72 2.87 4.20
C PHE A 76 23.93 2.10 4.73
N GLU A 77 25.07 2.78 4.87
CA GLU A 77 26.31 2.18 5.39
C GLU A 77 26.15 1.70 6.84
N LYS A 78 25.47 2.47 7.70
CA LYS A 78 25.14 2.07 9.09
C LYS A 78 24.34 0.77 9.16
N GLU A 79 23.47 0.53 8.18
CA GLU A 79 22.63 -0.67 8.08
C GLU A 79 23.27 -1.79 7.24
N ASN A 80 24.58 -1.67 6.92
CA ASN A 80 25.31 -2.61 6.06
C ASN A 80 24.70 -2.77 4.65
N LEU A 81 24.04 -1.74 4.13
CA LEU A 81 23.58 -1.67 2.75
C LEU A 81 24.64 -1.00 1.86
N PRO A 82 24.68 -1.31 0.56
CA PRO A 82 25.59 -0.63 -0.36
C PRO A 82 25.37 0.88 -0.32
N GLY A 83 26.42 1.65 -0.02
CA GLY A 83 26.30 3.11 0.12
C GLY A 83 25.86 3.83 -1.18
N ASN A 84 25.98 3.17 -2.32
CA ASN A 84 25.54 3.66 -3.63
C ASN A 84 24.20 3.05 -4.09
N THR A 85 23.38 2.50 -3.19
CA THR A 85 22.08 1.91 -3.53
C THR A 85 21.20 2.93 -4.27
N ARG A 86 20.65 2.52 -5.42
CA ARG A 86 19.80 3.34 -6.30
C ARG A 86 18.64 2.50 -6.79
N LEU A 87 17.49 3.13 -6.98
CA LEU A 87 16.37 2.45 -7.64
C LEU A 87 16.79 2.07 -9.07
N ASN A 88 16.67 0.78 -9.40
CA ASN A 88 17.13 0.22 -10.68
C ASN A 88 16.03 -0.57 -11.42
N GLY A 89 14.76 -0.37 -11.03
CA GLY A 89 13.60 -1.05 -11.60
C GLY A 89 12.74 -1.71 -10.53
N PHE A 90 11.84 -2.60 -10.95
CA PHE A 90 11.02 -3.41 -10.05
C PHE A 90 10.99 -4.88 -10.48
N TYR A 91 10.61 -5.76 -9.55
CA TYR A 91 10.45 -7.19 -9.80
C TYR A 91 9.29 -7.49 -10.73
N THR A 92 9.55 -8.30 -11.75
CA THR A 92 8.53 -8.89 -12.61
C THR A 92 7.85 -10.06 -11.91
N TYR A 93 6.67 -10.46 -12.41
CA TYR A 93 5.95 -11.63 -11.89
C TYR A 93 6.82 -12.92 -11.88
N LYS A 94 7.66 -13.12 -12.90
CA LYS A 94 8.52 -14.32 -13.00
C LYS A 94 9.62 -14.34 -11.94
N GLU A 95 10.15 -13.17 -11.59
CA GLU A 95 11.22 -13.05 -10.59
C GLU A 95 10.72 -13.28 -9.18
N PHE A 96 9.43 -13.06 -8.94
CA PHE A 96 8.80 -13.49 -7.70
C PHE A 96 8.59 -15.00 -7.65
N ASN A 97 8.45 -15.70 -8.77
CA ASN A 97 8.02 -17.10 -8.74
C ASN A 97 9.06 -18.00 -8.02
N ASN A 98 8.65 -18.62 -6.92
CA ASN A 98 9.47 -19.49 -6.06
C ASN A 98 10.64 -18.78 -5.36
N VAL A 99 10.35 -17.63 -4.74
CA VAL A 99 11.30 -16.94 -3.87
C VAL A 99 11.14 -17.43 -2.43
N ASP A 100 12.24 -17.90 -1.83
CA ASP A 100 12.29 -18.33 -0.44
C ASP A 100 12.28 -17.13 0.51
N GLU A 101 13.38 -16.39 0.60
CA GLU A 101 13.49 -15.22 1.48
C GLU A 101 14.42 -14.19 0.83
N ILE A 102 13.98 -12.94 0.77
CA ILE A 102 14.79 -11.81 0.27
C ILE A 102 14.97 -10.82 1.42
N ASP A 103 16.21 -10.48 1.73
CA ASP A 103 16.49 -9.34 2.59
C ASP A 103 16.11 -8.05 1.85
N VAL A 104 15.29 -7.24 2.51
CA VAL A 104 14.77 -5.99 1.95
C VAL A 104 15.01 -4.85 2.93
N PHE A 105 14.87 -3.64 2.42
CA PHE A 105 14.67 -2.46 3.24
C PHE A 105 13.46 -1.68 2.72
N LYS A 106 12.87 -0.87 3.60
CA LYS A 106 11.91 0.14 3.19
C LYS A 106 12.40 1.52 3.60
N VAL A 107 11.90 2.53 2.89
CA VAL A 107 12.07 3.93 3.25
C VAL A 107 10.71 4.47 3.69
N GLY A 108 10.45 4.38 4.99
CA GLY A 108 9.22 4.86 5.61
C GLY A 108 9.29 6.33 6.00
N ARG A 109 8.17 7.04 5.93
CA ARG A 109 8.08 8.43 6.42
C ARG A 109 8.20 8.49 7.95
N THR A 110 7.59 7.52 8.64
CA THR A 110 7.52 7.53 10.12
C THR A 110 8.74 6.85 10.73
N THR A 111 9.16 5.74 10.15
CA THR A 111 10.17 4.84 10.73
C THR A 111 11.53 4.93 10.04
N GLY A 112 11.65 5.71 8.96
CA GLY A 112 12.90 5.90 8.23
C GLY A 112 13.33 4.66 7.44
N LEU A 113 14.65 4.48 7.29
CA LEU A 113 15.23 3.31 6.65
C LEU A 113 15.18 2.13 7.62
N THR A 114 14.48 1.06 7.25
CA THR A 114 14.33 -0.11 8.11
C THR A 114 14.55 -1.40 7.31
N LEU A 115 15.32 -2.33 7.88
CA LEU A 115 15.56 -3.64 7.29
C LEU A 115 14.43 -4.62 7.61
N GLY A 116 14.12 -5.48 6.66
CA GLY A 116 13.11 -6.54 6.80
C GLY A 116 13.40 -7.69 5.86
N LYS A 117 12.44 -8.61 5.78
CA LYS A 117 12.50 -9.79 4.90
C LYS A 117 11.19 -9.99 4.17
N LEU A 118 11.25 -10.31 2.88
CA LEU A 118 10.10 -10.86 2.15
C LEU A 118 9.86 -12.29 2.64
N LEU A 119 8.60 -12.61 2.94
CA LEU A 119 8.22 -13.99 3.25
C LEU A 119 8.13 -14.86 1.99
N PRO A 120 8.33 -16.18 2.10
CA PRO A 120 8.22 -17.08 0.97
C PRO A 120 6.84 -17.00 0.32
N ASN A 121 6.82 -16.71 -0.98
CA ASN A 121 5.59 -16.35 -1.69
C ASN A 121 4.77 -17.55 -2.18
N TYR A 122 5.23 -18.77 -1.92
CA TYR A 122 4.43 -20.00 -2.00
C TYR A 122 3.60 -20.25 -0.74
N THR A 123 3.78 -19.43 0.31
CA THR A 123 3.03 -19.58 1.56
C THR A 123 1.64 -18.94 1.40
N ALA A 124 0.60 -19.77 1.40
CA ALA A 124 -0.75 -19.27 1.65
C ALA A 124 -0.89 -19.03 3.15
N ILE A 125 -1.13 -17.78 3.53
CA ILE A 125 -1.55 -17.45 4.89
C ILE A 125 -3.07 -17.64 4.91
N SER A 126 -3.61 -18.35 5.90
CA SER A 126 -5.05 -18.36 6.18
C SER A 126 -5.27 -17.69 7.54
N ILE A 127 -6.33 -16.90 7.67
CA ILE A 127 -6.69 -16.21 8.92
C ILE A 127 -8.15 -16.57 9.19
N ASP A 128 -8.43 -17.06 10.40
CA ASP A 128 -9.79 -17.34 10.84
C ASP A 128 -10.56 -16.03 10.97
N LEU A 129 -11.53 -15.84 10.08
CA LEU A 129 -12.48 -14.75 10.16
C LEU A 129 -13.46 -15.01 11.30
N THR A 130 -13.62 -14.04 12.19
CA THR A 130 -14.68 -14.11 13.20
C THR A 130 -16.05 -14.03 12.52
N LYS A 131 -17.06 -14.66 13.14
CA LYS A 131 -18.45 -14.76 12.67
C LYS A 131 -19.07 -13.41 12.24
N GLU A 132 -18.65 -12.33 12.88
CA GLU A 132 -19.10 -10.95 12.61
C GLU A 132 -18.61 -10.43 11.24
N SER A 133 -17.45 -10.92 10.77
CA SER A 133 -16.88 -10.63 9.43
C SER A 133 -17.72 -11.20 8.29
N ILE A 134 -18.30 -12.38 8.57
CA ILE A 134 -19.10 -13.17 7.64
C ILE A 134 -20.51 -12.59 7.53
N GLU A 135 -21.12 -12.24 8.67
CA GLU A 135 -22.48 -11.67 8.73
C GLU A 135 -22.57 -10.29 8.04
N ALA A 136 -21.53 -9.44 8.13
CA ALA A 136 -21.54 -8.11 7.52
C ALA A 136 -21.42 -8.08 5.98
N ASN A 137 -20.96 -9.18 5.34
CA ASN A 137 -20.81 -9.27 3.89
C ASN A 137 -21.97 -10.00 3.19
N GLN A 138 -22.93 -10.55 3.94
CA GLN A 138 -24.07 -11.27 3.35
C GLN A 138 -24.96 -10.38 2.49
N ASP A 139 -24.96 -9.07 2.72
CA ASP A 139 -25.82 -8.11 2.02
C ASP A 139 -25.22 -7.56 0.71
N GLU A 140 -23.92 -7.77 0.41
CA GLU A 140 -23.28 -7.17 -0.77
C GLU A 140 -22.91 -8.16 -1.90
N VAL A 141 -22.63 -9.44 -1.64
CA VAL A 141 -22.46 -10.47 -2.70
C VAL A 141 -22.76 -11.87 -2.13
N PRO A 142 -23.50 -12.75 -2.84
CA PRO A 142 -23.65 -14.14 -2.41
C PRO A 142 -22.28 -14.83 -2.32
N VAL A 143 -21.94 -15.33 -1.14
CA VAL A 143 -20.78 -16.21 -0.96
C VAL A 143 -21.04 -17.48 -1.80
N PRO A 144 -20.20 -17.81 -2.81
CA PRO A 144 -20.41 -19.00 -3.62
C PRO A 144 -20.32 -20.27 -2.74
N PRO A 145 -21.15 -21.30 -3.01
CA PRO A 145 -21.21 -22.49 -2.18
C PRO A 145 -19.88 -23.26 -2.18
N HIS A 146 -19.49 -23.69 -0.98
CA HIS A 146 -18.26 -24.40 -0.67
C HIS A 146 -18.17 -25.75 -1.37
N ASN A 147 -17.10 -25.99 -2.13
CA ASN A 147 -16.75 -27.32 -2.62
C ASN A 147 -15.60 -27.87 -1.76
N ASN A 148 -15.76 -29.05 -1.16
CA ASN A 148 -14.81 -29.67 -0.21
C ASN A 148 -13.46 -30.06 -0.84
N ASN A 149 -13.18 -29.74 -2.10
CA ASN A 149 -11.89 -30.00 -2.76
C ASN A 149 -10.96 -28.76 -2.77
N ASP A 150 -11.41 -27.60 -2.27
CA ASP A 150 -10.65 -26.35 -2.27
C ASP A 150 -9.85 -26.10 -0.97
N TYR A 151 -9.33 -27.15 -0.33
CA TYR A 151 -8.43 -27.03 0.83
C TYR A 151 -7.11 -26.26 0.53
N GLU A 152 -6.88 -25.87 -0.73
CA GLU A 152 -5.71 -25.08 -1.17
C GLU A 152 -5.95 -23.56 -1.23
N LYS A 153 -7.16 -23.06 -0.94
CA LYS A 153 -7.47 -21.63 -1.16
C LYS A 153 -8.42 -21.09 -0.10
N MET A 154 -7.91 -20.29 0.85
CA MET A 154 -8.58 -19.08 1.35
C MET A 154 -7.73 -18.33 2.40
N PHE A 155 -7.62 -17.01 2.21
CA PHE A 155 -6.91 -16.02 3.04
C PHE A 155 -7.79 -14.78 3.20
N ILE A 156 -7.81 -14.12 4.38
CA ILE A 156 -8.25 -12.71 4.53
C ILE A 156 -7.47 -11.96 5.64
N GLY A 157 -6.77 -10.87 5.31
CA GLY A 157 -6.11 -9.94 6.25
C GLY A 157 -6.79 -8.56 6.41
N TYR A 158 -6.13 -7.60 7.11
CA TYR A 158 -6.68 -6.32 7.59
C TYR A 158 -6.04 -5.06 6.93
N MET A 159 -6.72 -3.89 6.88
CA MET A 159 -6.07 -2.58 6.61
C MET A 159 -6.72 -1.24 7.09
N LYS A 160 -6.02 -0.46 7.94
CA LYS A 160 -6.40 0.91 8.40
C LYS A 160 -6.56 1.95 7.28
N SER A 161 -7.52 2.88 7.44
CA SER A 161 -7.44 4.26 6.89
C SER A 161 -7.80 5.30 7.97
N PRO A 162 -7.30 6.55 7.89
CA PRO A 162 -7.30 7.50 9.00
C PRO A 162 -8.62 8.27 9.09
N LEU A 163 -9.57 7.78 9.90
CA LEU A 163 -10.65 8.60 10.47
C LEU A 163 -11.24 7.95 11.74
N ILE A 164 -10.78 8.47 12.88
CA ILE A 164 -11.51 8.74 14.12
C ILE A 164 -12.14 7.52 14.84
N GLN A 165 -11.33 7.03 15.79
CA GLN A 165 -11.51 6.21 17.01
C GLN A 165 -12.86 5.55 17.40
N GLU A 166 -14.03 6.01 16.95
CA GLU A 166 -15.31 5.33 17.20
C GLU A 166 -15.75 4.43 16.05
N ILE A 167 -15.47 4.83 14.80
CA ILE A 167 -15.62 3.96 13.62
C ILE A 167 -14.69 2.74 13.70
N ASN A 168 -13.58 2.87 14.45
CA ASN A 168 -12.58 1.83 14.66
C ASN A 168 -13.17 0.52 15.20
N LYS A 169 -14.17 0.52 16.08
CA LYS A 169 -14.68 -0.76 16.61
C LYS A 169 -15.51 -1.56 15.60
N ILE A 170 -16.09 -0.88 14.60
CA ILE A 170 -16.95 -1.50 13.57
C ILE A 170 -16.13 -1.83 12.32
N ARG A 171 -15.29 -0.89 11.84
CA ARG A 171 -14.42 -1.10 10.66
C ARG A 171 -13.20 -1.97 10.94
N GLN A 172 -12.85 -2.22 12.20
CA GLN A 172 -11.81 -3.19 12.52
C GLN A 172 -12.23 -4.65 12.26
N LYS A 173 -13.54 -4.90 12.12
CA LYS A 173 -14.07 -6.26 12.11
C LYS A 173 -14.16 -6.90 10.72
N CYS A 174 -14.28 -6.15 9.62
CA CYS A 174 -14.57 -6.76 8.31
C CYS A 174 -13.89 -6.01 7.16
N TYR A 175 -13.01 -6.70 6.41
CA TYR A 175 -12.49 -6.24 5.12
C TYR A 175 -13.09 -7.09 4.00
N PRO A 176 -13.45 -6.51 2.85
CA PRO A 176 -13.90 -7.31 1.73
C PRO A 176 -12.72 -8.13 1.18
N ALA A 177 -12.95 -9.43 0.99
CA ALA A 177 -11.94 -10.41 0.53
C ALA A 177 -11.24 -9.99 -0.78
N VAL A 178 -11.88 -9.12 -1.55
CA VAL A 178 -11.47 -8.62 -2.86
C VAL A 178 -10.21 -7.75 -2.86
N TRP A 179 -9.45 -7.71 -1.76
CA TRP A 179 -8.24 -6.89 -1.61
C TRP A 179 -6.97 -7.69 -1.38
N PHE A 180 -7.04 -9.00 -1.16
CA PHE A 180 -5.91 -9.79 -0.66
C PHE A 180 -5.32 -10.81 -1.64
N ASP A 181 -5.78 -10.81 -2.89
CA ASP A 181 -5.22 -11.75 -3.86
C ASP A 181 -3.75 -11.44 -4.15
N ARG A 182 -2.87 -12.43 -3.94
CA ARG A 182 -1.47 -12.40 -4.41
C ARG A 182 -0.69 -11.13 -4.03
N GLN A 183 -0.89 -10.67 -2.79
CA GLN A 183 -0.11 -9.60 -2.19
C GLN A 183 1.24 -10.10 -1.65
N LEU A 184 2.16 -9.17 -1.40
CA LEU A 184 3.45 -9.46 -0.76
C LEU A 184 3.34 -9.26 0.76
N ALA A 185 4.00 -10.14 1.52
CA ALA A 185 4.10 -10.03 2.96
C ALA A 185 5.56 -9.90 3.41
N PHE A 186 5.82 -8.91 4.24
CA PHE A 186 7.15 -8.58 4.73
C PHE A 186 7.20 -8.67 6.24
N LYS A 187 8.26 -9.26 6.78
CA LYS A 187 8.56 -9.29 8.20
C LYS A 187 9.55 -8.17 8.54
N PHE A 188 9.12 -7.27 9.42
CA PHE A 188 9.94 -6.22 10.03
C PHE A 188 10.01 -6.45 11.55
N LYS A 189 10.98 -5.85 12.26
CA LYS A 189 10.96 -5.92 13.72
C LYS A 189 9.80 -5.08 14.27
N HIS A 190 9.44 -5.32 15.53
CA HIS A 190 8.45 -4.49 16.19
C HIS A 190 8.91 -3.02 16.23
N GLY A 191 8.02 -2.10 15.85
CA GLY A 191 8.32 -0.66 15.73
C GLY A 191 8.91 -0.23 14.39
N ASP A 192 9.39 -1.16 13.55
CA ASP A 192 9.99 -0.83 12.24
C ASP A 192 8.92 -0.57 11.17
N PHE A 193 7.65 -0.85 11.43
CA PHE A 193 6.54 -0.53 10.53
C PHE A 193 5.35 -0.01 11.31
N GLU A 194 4.97 1.26 11.08
CA GLU A 194 3.93 1.92 11.85
C GLU A 194 2.88 2.64 10.98
N PRO A 195 1.69 2.94 11.53
CA PRO A 195 0.72 3.79 10.85
C PRO A 195 1.40 5.08 10.35
N GLY A 196 1.29 5.33 9.05
CA GLY A 196 1.99 6.43 8.38
C GLY A 196 3.12 6.01 7.45
N ASP A 197 3.51 4.73 7.48
CA ASP A 197 4.39 4.10 6.48
C ASP A 197 3.62 3.54 5.27
N SER A 198 2.28 3.69 5.22
CA SER A 198 1.51 3.42 4.01
C SER A 198 2.01 4.30 2.86
N GLY A 199 2.20 3.70 1.69
CA GLY A 199 2.82 4.29 0.52
C GLY A 199 4.34 4.12 0.45
N ALA A 200 4.99 3.58 1.49
CA ALA A 200 6.43 3.31 1.46
C ALA A 200 6.77 2.18 0.49
N SER A 201 7.80 2.39 -0.33
CA SER A 201 8.36 1.35 -1.20
C SER A 201 9.21 0.37 -0.38
N VAL A 202 9.07 -0.91 -0.68
CA VAL A 202 9.99 -1.96 -0.23
C VAL A 202 10.93 -2.32 -1.38
N VAL A 203 12.23 -2.38 -1.08
CA VAL A 203 13.33 -2.49 -2.05
C VAL A 203 14.31 -3.55 -1.57
N ASP A 204 14.88 -4.34 -2.46
CA ASP A 204 15.96 -5.26 -2.11
C ASP A 204 17.30 -4.53 -1.93
N LYS A 205 18.32 -5.25 -1.47
CA LYS A 205 19.67 -4.70 -1.26
C LYS A 205 20.35 -4.20 -2.54
N GLU A 206 19.89 -4.62 -3.71
CA GLU A 206 20.43 -4.21 -5.02
C GLU A 206 19.75 -2.94 -5.56
N GLY A 207 18.65 -2.52 -4.93
CA GLY A 207 17.89 -1.34 -5.32
C GLY A 207 16.68 -1.63 -6.19
N LYS A 208 16.28 -2.89 -6.33
CA LYS A 208 15.12 -3.29 -7.12
C LYS A 208 13.87 -3.29 -6.25
N ALA A 209 12.83 -2.58 -6.69
CA ALA A 209 11.61 -2.38 -5.93
C ALA A 209 10.67 -3.60 -6.02
N LEU A 210 10.06 -3.99 -4.90
CA LEU A 210 9.20 -5.17 -4.83
C LEU A 210 7.72 -4.78 -4.80
N GLY A 211 7.36 -3.86 -3.91
CA GLY A 211 5.98 -3.42 -3.76
C GLY A 211 5.82 -2.17 -2.91
N ILE A 212 4.59 -1.69 -2.87
CA ILE A 212 4.18 -0.52 -2.11
C ILE A 212 3.36 -0.93 -0.89
N LEU A 213 3.83 -0.56 0.30
CA LEU A 213 3.16 -0.90 1.55
C LEU A 213 1.82 -0.19 1.65
N HIS A 214 0.81 -0.91 2.09
CA HIS A 214 -0.48 -0.30 2.40
C HIS A 214 -1.05 -0.87 3.68
N ALA A 215 -0.89 -2.18 3.94
CA ALA A 215 -1.52 -2.87 5.05
C ALA A 215 -0.55 -3.42 6.11
N ALA A 216 -1.13 -3.80 7.24
CA ALA A 216 -0.47 -4.55 8.31
C ALA A 216 -1.32 -5.77 8.64
N TRP A 217 -0.70 -6.94 8.68
CA TRP A 217 -1.29 -8.14 9.27
C TRP A 217 -0.58 -8.44 10.60
N MET A 218 -1.34 -8.70 11.67
CA MET A 218 -0.82 -8.96 13.00
C MET A 218 -1.34 -10.31 13.49
N THR A 219 -0.44 -11.15 13.98
CA THR A 219 -0.73 -12.30 14.84
C THR A 219 -0.37 -11.94 16.28
N GLU A 220 -0.61 -12.84 17.23
CA GLU A 220 -0.23 -12.64 18.64
C GLU A 220 1.28 -12.34 18.80
N ASP A 221 2.11 -12.93 17.93
CA ASP A 221 3.56 -12.88 18.05
C ASP A 221 4.25 -12.02 16.97
N LEU A 222 3.60 -11.77 15.83
CA LEU A 222 4.26 -11.23 14.64
C LEU A 222 3.43 -10.14 13.96
N ARG A 223 4.11 -9.12 13.44
CA ARG A 223 3.53 -8.09 12.58
C ARG A 223 4.17 -8.16 11.21
N TYR A 224 3.32 -8.27 10.20
CA TYR A 224 3.68 -8.33 8.81
C TYR A 224 3.20 -7.07 8.10
N ALA A 225 4.06 -6.48 7.30
CA ALA A 225 3.68 -5.40 6.41
C ALA A 225 3.24 -6.01 5.08
N ILE A 226 2.15 -5.49 4.54
CA ILE A 226 1.46 -6.04 3.38
C ILE A 226 1.53 -5.03 2.24
N ALA A 227 1.88 -5.50 1.05
CA ALA A 227 2.13 -4.65 -0.12
C ALA A 227 1.48 -5.16 -1.40
N SER A 228 1.07 -4.20 -2.24
CA SER A 228 0.74 -4.46 -3.63
C SER A 228 2.05 -4.57 -4.43
N PRO A 229 2.26 -5.63 -5.24
CA PRO A 229 3.46 -5.79 -6.03
C PRO A 229 3.52 -4.76 -7.17
N TYR A 230 4.68 -4.17 -7.42
CA TYR A 230 4.79 -3.06 -8.38
C TYR A 230 4.39 -3.43 -9.80
N PHE A 231 4.75 -4.62 -10.30
CA PHE A 231 4.36 -5.04 -11.65
C PHE A 231 2.83 -5.02 -11.83
N ALA A 232 2.08 -5.49 -10.82
CA ALA A 232 0.61 -5.52 -10.88
C ALA A 232 0.01 -4.12 -10.72
N VAL A 233 0.62 -3.26 -9.89
CA VAL A 233 0.21 -1.85 -9.77
C VAL A 233 0.35 -1.13 -11.11
N PHE A 234 1.47 -1.33 -11.81
CA PHE A 234 1.73 -0.69 -13.09
C PHE A 234 0.76 -1.19 -14.17
N GLU A 235 0.51 -2.50 -14.21
CA GLU A 235 -0.48 -3.10 -15.11
C GLU A 235 -1.89 -2.56 -14.82
N ALA A 236 -2.32 -2.60 -13.56
CA ALA A 236 -3.66 -2.19 -13.13
C ALA A 236 -3.95 -0.69 -13.35
N LEU A 237 -2.93 0.16 -13.21
CA LEU A 237 -3.06 1.61 -13.36
C LEU A 237 -2.68 2.10 -14.76
N ASN A 238 -2.32 1.18 -15.68
CA ASN A 238 -1.85 1.46 -17.03
C ASN A 238 -0.71 2.49 -17.05
N VAL A 239 0.28 2.27 -16.19
CA VAL A 239 1.48 3.13 -16.09
C VAL A 239 2.58 2.55 -16.97
N VAL A 240 3.03 3.34 -17.95
CA VAL A 240 4.12 2.97 -18.85
C VAL A 240 5.45 3.39 -18.21
N GLU A 241 6.44 2.50 -18.19
CA GLU A 241 7.82 2.86 -17.84
C GLU A 241 8.38 3.82 -18.90
N TYR A 242 8.90 4.96 -18.46
CA TYR A 242 9.61 5.93 -19.29
C TYR A 242 11.13 5.78 -19.15
#